data_AF-A0A1J9RWB0-F1
#
_entry.id   AF-A0A1J9RWB0-F1
#
_cell.length_a   1.000
_cell.length_b   1.000
_cell.length_c   1.000
_cell.angle_alpha   90.00
_cell.angle_beta   90.00
_cell.angle_gamma   90.00
#
_symmetry.space_group_name_H-M   'P 1'
#
loop_
_entity.id
_entity.type
_entity.pdbx_description
1 polymer ?
#
loop_
_entity_poly.entity_id
_entity_poly.type
_entity_poly.pdbx_seq_one_letter_code
_entity_poly.pdbx_strand_id
1 'polypeptide(L)'
;MAIFAYSAPPPPPYTNASSPPSTVRAPSRSRSLNPLPVRHRNRSLSIRSSKNKDGSGDSYASASKAAAPKHRFTMASLRGMQQPELSKRLYKLIKSENHAISAHETAGRERSSVAGQLSEWGEATGDDAVSDVSDKLGVLMAEMAEQEDMFAQNLEDYRGVLKQIRNTESSVQPSRDHKAKVADEIAKLKYKEPSNTKIVQLEQELVRAEAQSLVAEAQLTNITRQKFKEAYDIHLAAVIERAEKQAMLAKHARRVLNLLDDSPIVPGETHPTYGSESAGRDILNDAEDELRAWQPRYEPITSNATSLGSNAMPTTSSVGGGGIGIGSTASEYAAAGGEVQQSPVEGDVHPAYRSQVRSVSGSSAGGGERKQNPPYPISEAESSVAA
;
A
#
# COMPACT_ATOMS: atom_id res chain seq x y z
N MET A 1 24.64 55.79 -4.11
CA MET A 1 24.77 55.82 -5.58
C MET A 1 26.01 55.04 -5.98
N ALA A 2 25.83 53.86 -6.55
CA ALA A 2 26.77 53.18 -7.46
C ALA A 2 26.00 51.99 -8.05
N ILE A 3 25.58 52.13 -9.31
CA ILE A 3 24.82 51.12 -10.06
C ILE A 3 25.86 50.28 -10.81
N PHE A 4 26.01 49.01 -10.43
CA PHE A 4 26.81 48.04 -11.18
C PHE A 4 25.98 47.49 -12.34
N ALA A 5 26.29 47.92 -13.56
CA ALA A 5 25.77 47.35 -14.79
C ALA A 5 26.60 46.11 -15.16
N TYR A 6 25.99 44.92 -15.08
CA TYR A 6 26.56 43.70 -15.64
C TYR A 6 26.16 43.57 -17.11
N SER A 7 27.15 43.45 -18.00
CA SER A 7 26.97 43.14 -19.43
C SER A 7 26.65 41.65 -19.62
N ALA A 8 25.71 41.33 -20.52
CA ALA A 8 25.30 39.96 -20.83
C ALA A 8 26.34 39.23 -21.72
N PRO A 9 26.53 37.90 -21.57
CA PRO A 9 27.45 37.12 -22.39
C PRO A 9 26.89 36.79 -23.79
N PRO A 10 27.75 36.57 -24.81
CA PRO A 10 27.32 36.29 -26.17
C PRO A 10 26.80 34.84 -26.36
N PRO A 11 25.89 34.61 -27.33
CA PRO A 11 25.33 33.28 -27.61
C PRO A 11 26.32 32.35 -28.36
N PRO A 12 26.17 31.02 -28.22
CA PRO A 12 27.05 30.04 -28.85
C PRO A 12 26.78 29.88 -30.37
N PRO A 13 27.78 29.42 -31.15
CA PRO A 13 27.66 29.32 -32.61
C PRO A 13 26.82 28.11 -33.06
N TYR A 14 26.00 28.34 -34.08
CA TYR A 14 25.20 27.33 -34.78
C TYR A 14 26.08 26.34 -35.54
N THR A 15 25.92 25.04 -35.28
CA THR A 15 26.46 23.98 -36.11
C THR A 15 25.37 23.47 -37.06
N ASN A 16 25.62 23.68 -38.35
CA ASN A 16 24.79 23.22 -39.46
C ASN A 16 25.28 21.81 -39.83
N ALA A 17 24.46 20.79 -39.63
CA ALA A 17 24.74 19.43 -40.11
C ALA A 17 23.49 18.86 -40.80
N SER A 18 23.66 18.64 -42.09
CA SER A 18 22.67 18.12 -43.04
C SER A 18 22.63 16.59 -43.12
N SER A 19 21.44 16.08 -43.47
CA SER A 19 21.09 14.79 -44.13
C SER A 19 20.57 13.65 -43.22
N PRO A 20 19.77 12.69 -43.75
CA PRO A 20 18.69 12.75 -44.77
C PRO A 20 17.39 12.01 -44.28
N PRO A 21 16.28 11.97 -45.06
CA PRO A 21 15.04 11.33 -44.62
C PRO A 21 15.02 9.82 -44.93
N SER A 22 14.51 9.02 -44.00
CA SER A 22 14.24 7.59 -44.23
C SER A 22 12.75 7.30 -44.04
N THR A 23 12.09 7.14 -45.18
CA THR A 23 10.76 6.57 -45.40
C THR A 23 10.77 5.08 -45.11
N VAL A 24 10.02 4.61 -44.11
CA VAL A 24 9.47 3.24 -44.10
C VAL A 24 8.04 3.28 -43.59
N ARG A 25 7.12 3.14 -44.54
CA ARG A 25 5.70 2.87 -44.38
C ARG A 25 5.54 1.35 -44.22
N ALA A 26 4.88 0.89 -43.17
CA ALA A 26 4.40 -0.48 -43.07
C ALA A 26 2.95 -0.49 -42.52
N PRO A 27 2.13 -1.47 -42.94
CA PRO A 27 0.69 -1.29 -43.09
C PRO A 27 -0.14 -1.62 -41.85
N SER A 28 -1.26 -0.91 -41.77
CA SER A 28 -2.40 -1.12 -40.91
C SER A 28 -2.81 -2.59 -40.79
N ARG A 29 -2.87 -3.09 -39.55
CA ARG A 29 -3.74 -4.20 -39.18
C ARG A 29 -4.89 -3.64 -38.35
N SER A 30 -5.98 -3.37 -39.06
CA SER A 30 -7.31 -3.20 -38.49
C SER A 30 -7.68 -4.43 -37.65
N ARG A 31 -7.84 -4.25 -36.35
CA ARG A 31 -8.61 -5.19 -35.53
C ARG A 31 -9.81 -4.43 -34.98
N SER A 32 -10.96 -4.79 -35.52
CA SER A 32 -12.29 -4.30 -35.15
C SER A 32 -12.50 -4.36 -33.64
N LEU A 33 -12.85 -3.22 -33.05
CA LEU A 33 -13.46 -3.16 -31.72
C LEU A 33 -14.84 -3.81 -31.82
N ASN A 34 -14.98 -5.05 -31.33
CA ASN A 34 -16.28 -5.58 -30.99
C ASN A 34 -16.69 -4.98 -29.63
N PRO A 35 -17.89 -4.39 -29.52
CA PRO A 35 -18.39 -3.88 -28.25
C PRO A 35 -18.68 -5.05 -27.30
N LEU A 36 -18.11 -5.02 -26.10
CA LEU A 36 -18.44 -5.97 -25.03
C LEU A 36 -19.80 -5.59 -24.40
N PRO A 37 -20.57 -6.60 -23.95
CA PRO A 37 -21.98 -6.45 -23.66
C PRO A 37 -22.25 -5.74 -22.33
N VAL A 38 -23.22 -4.81 -22.37
CA VAL A 38 -23.81 -4.15 -21.21
C VAL A 38 -24.40 -5.22 -20.28
N ARG A 39 -23.73 -5.47 -19.16
CA ARG A 39 -24.31 -6.24 -18.05
C ARG A 39 -25.25 -5.32 -17.28
N HIS A 40 -26.54 -5.48 -17.53
CA HIS A 40 -27.62 -5.06 -16.64
C HIS A 40 -27.33 -5.54 -15.21
N ARG A 41 -27.09 -4.59 -14.29
CA ARG A 41 -27.13 -4.87 -12.85
C ARG A 41 -28.28 -4.10 -12.21
N ASN A 42 -29.17 -4.89 -11.65
CA ASN A 42 -30.41 -4.49 -11.00
C ASN A 42 -30.16 -3.52 -9.84
N ARG A 43 -30.85 -2.38 -9.88
CA ARG A 43 -31.04 -1.47 -8.73
C ARG A 43 -31.75 -2.21 -7.60
N SER A 44 -31.12 -2.35 -6.45
CA SER A 44 -31.81 -2.59 -5.17
C SER A 44 -31.88 -1.27 -4.40
N LEU A 45 -32.96 -0.53 -4.63
CA LEU A 45 -33.35 0.63 -3.84
C LEU A 45 -33.79 0.16 -2.44
N SER A 46 -32.92 0.31 -1.44
CA SER A 46 -33.28 0.13 -0.03
C SER A 46 -33.87 1.43 0.54
N ILE A 47 -35.15 1.69 0.24
CA ILE A 47 -35.97 2.65 0.99
C ILE A 47 -36.54 1.90 2.19
N ARG A 48 -36.01 2.15 3.38
CA ARG A 48 -36.59 1.63 4.63
C ARG A 48 -37.85 2.42 4.97
N SER A 49 -38.98 1.93 4.50
CA SER A 49 -40.31 2.29 5.00
C SER A 49 -40.61 1.51 6.28
N SER A 50 -40.57 2.15 7.45
CA SER A 50 -41.25 1.65 8.64
C SER A 50 -42.56 2.42 8.82
N LYS A 51 -43.63 1.85 8.27
CA LYS A 51 -45.01 2.31 8.44
C LYS A 51 -45.62 1.53 9.60
N ASN A 52 -45.90 2.21 10.71
CA ASN A 52 -46.92 1.78 11.66
C ASN A 52 -47.87 2.96 11.91
N LYS A 53 -49.13 2.73 11.51
CA LYS A 53 -50.39 3.35 11.93
C LYS A 53 -50.64 2.98 13.42
N ASP A 54 -51.36 3.67 14.30
CA ASP A 54 -52.49 4.62 14.24
C ASP A 54 -52.45 5.53 15.49
N GLY A 55 -53.16 6.67 15.49
CA GLY A 55 -53.50 7.37 16.73
C GLY A 55 -53.70 8.88 16.61
N SER A 56 -54.95 9.30 16.48
CA SER A 56 -55.49 10.68 16.53
C SER A 56 -55.21 11.41 17.85
N GLY A 57 -55.07 12.75 17.82
CA GLY A 57 -55.41 13.63 18.96
C GLY A 57 -54.43 14.77 19.29
N ASP A 58 -54.75 15.98 18.85
CA ASP A 58 -54.78 17.24 19.60
C ASP A 58 -53.67 17.62 20.63
N SER A 59 -52.88 18.64 20.24
CA SER A 59 -52.58 19.91 20.95
C SER A 59 -51.92 20.00 22.37
N TYR A 60 -51.13 21.08 22.50
CA TYR A 60 -50.62 21.81 23.68
C TYR A 60 -49.34 21.32 24.41
N ALA A 61 -48.34 22.21 24.40
CA ALA A 61 -47.35 22.54 25.44
C ALA A 61 -46.56 21.43 26.18
N SER A 62 -45.23 21.48 26.12
CA SER A 62 -44.37 21.69 27.30
C SER A 62 -42.88 21.59 26.94
N ALA A 63 -42.08 22.46 27.56
CA ALA A 63 -40.63 22.51 27.51
C ALA A 63 -39.97 21.29 28.16
N SER A 64 -38.85 20.80 27.62
CA SER A 64 -37.62 20.54 28.40
C SER A 64 -36.50 19.86 27.60
N LYS A 65 -35.30 20.45 27.74
CA LYS A 65 -33.95 19.83 27.74
C LYS A 65 -33.52 19.00 26.52
N ALA A 66 -32.73 19.65 25.67
CA ALA A 66 -31.76 19.00 24.80
C ALA A 66 -30.75 18.19 25.63
N ALA A 67 -30.75 16.87 25.45
CA ALA A 67 -29.78 15.96 26.04
C ALA A 67 -28.66 15.66 25.04
N ALA A 68 -27.42 15.90 25.46
CA ALA A 68 -26.19 15.62 24.73
C ALA A 68 -26.06 14.12 24.34
N PRO A 69 -25.35 13.80 23.24
CA PRO A 69 -25.25 12.42 22.75
C PRO A 69 -24.41 11.57 23.71
N LYS A 70 -25.03 10.52 24.26
CA LYS A 70 -24.36 9.52 25.11
C LYS A 70 -23.40 8.68 24.28
N HIS A 71 -22.09 8.87 24.47
CA HIS A 71 -21.05 7.98 23.94
C HIS A 71 -21.28 6.54 24.42
N ARG A 72 -21.70 5.65 23.51
CA ARG A 72 -21.74 4.21 23.75
C ARG A 72 -20.31 3.69 23.79
N PHE A 73 -19.82 3.35 24.99
CA PHE A 73 -18.62 2.52 25.15
C PHE A 73 -18.89 1.15 24.54
N THR A 74 -18.31 0.87 23.37
CA THR A 74 -18.34 -0.45 22.76
C THR A 74 -17.20 -1.31 23.34
N MET A 75 -17.40 -2.63 23.50
CA MET A 75 -16.35 -3.56 23.96
C MET A 75 -15.07 -3.53 23.09
N ALA A 76 -15.17 -3.04 21.85
CA ALA A 76 -14.00 -2.78 21.00
C ALA A 76 -13.05 -1.72 21.57
N SER A 77 -13.55 -0.78 22.38
CA SER A 77 -12.74 0.25 23.04
C SER A 77 -11.95 -0.29 24.25
N LEU A 78 -12.49 -1.29 24.96
CA LEU A 78 -11.82 -1.95 26.08
C LEU A 78 -10.66 -2.84 25.64
N ARG A 79 -10.75 -3.45 24.45
CA ARG A 79 -9.67 -4.27 23.89
C ARG A 79 -8.43 -3.45 23.49
N GLY A 80 -8.55 -2.13 23.35
CA GLY A 80 -7.41 -1.21 23.17
C GLY A 80 -6.70 -0.84 24.48
N MET A 81 -7.35 -1.02 25.64
CA MET A 81 -6.80 -0.68 26.96
C MET A 81 -5.86 -1.78 27.49
N GLN A 82 -6.01 -3.01 27.00
CA GLN A 82 -5.21 -4.21 27.35
C GLN A 82 -3.97 -4.41 26.46
N GLN A 83 -3.52 -3.40 25.73
CA GLN A 83 -2.24 -3.45 25.03
C GLN A 83 -1.11 -3.27 26.05
N PRO A 84 -0.01 -4.03 25.96
CA PRO A 84 1.20 -3.74 26.72
C PRO A 84 1.67 -2.29 26.51
N GLU A 85 2.27 -1.68 27.53
CA GLU A 85 2.54 -0.23 27.55
C GLU A 85 3.39 0.23 26.35
N LEU A 86 4.37 -0.57 25.93
CA LEU A 86 5.24 -0.29 24.80
C LEU A 86 4.49 -0.22 23.46
N SER A 87 3.55 -1.15 23.21
CA SER A 87 2.86 -1.28 21.92
C SER A 87 1.70 -0.30 21.72
N LYS A 88 1.24 0.38 22.78
CA LYS A 88 0.09 1.31 22.73
C LYS A 88 0.29 2.43 21.72
N ARG A 89 1.49 2.99 21.63
CA ARG A 89 1.80 4.13 20.74
C ARG A 89 1.74 3.70 19.28
N LEU A 90 2.42 2.61 18.94
CA LEU A 90 2.42 2.08 17.57
C LEU A 90 1.03 1.54 17.18
N TYR A 91 0.29 0.93 18.10
CA TYR A 91 -1.11 0.56 17.88
C TYR A 91 -1.98 1.78 17.50
N LYS A 92 -1.82 2.90 18.20
CA LYS A 92 -2.52 4.15 17.85
C LYS A 92 -2.14 4.64 16.46
N LEU A 93 -0.86 4.60 16.10
CA LEU A 93 -0.40 4.94 14.75
C LEU A 93 -1.05 4.05 13.69
N ILE A 94 -0.95 2.72 13.82
CA ILE A 94 -1.56 1.73 12.91
C ILE A 94 -3.08 1.95 12.78
N LYS A 95 -3.74 2.35 13.87
CA LYS A 95 -5.16 2.68 13.85
C LYS A 95 -5.40 3.95 13.05
N SER A 96 -4.64 5.03 13.27
CA SER A 96 -4.76 6.27 12.50
C SER A 96 -4.51 6.05 11.01
N GLU A 97 -3.49 5.27 10.64
CA GLU A 97 -3.20 4.89 9.24
C GLU A 97 -4.39 4.20 8.56
N ASN A 98 -5.11 3.33 9.28
CA ASN A 98 -6.33 2.72 8.75
C ASN A 98 -7.40 3.75 8.38
N HIS A 99 -7.50 4.86 9.11
CA HIS A 99 -8.47 5.91 8.77
C HIS A 99 -8.02 6.67 7.53
N ALA A 100 -6.72 6.93 7.38
CA ALA A 100 -6.17 7.54 6.18
C ALA A 100 -6.40 6.65 4.94
N ILE A 101 -6.11 5.35 5.04
CA ILE A 101 -6.37 4.37 3.97
C ILE A 101 -7.84 4.39 3.54
N SER A 102 -8.77 4.29 4.49
CA SER A 102 -10.21 4.35 4.18
C SER A 102 -10.64 5.68 3.56
N ALA A 103 -9.96 6.79 3.89
CA ALA A 103 -10.21 8.08 3.24
C ALA A 103 -9.75 8.08 1.77
N HIS A 104 -8.60 7.47 1.46
CA HIS A 104 -8.12 7.30 0.08
C HIS A 104 -9.03 6.38 -0.74
N GLU A 105 -9.45 5.24 -0.20
CA GLU A 105 -10.43 4.35 -0.84
C GLU A 105 -11.75 5.09 -1.15
N THR A 106 -12.20 5.92 -0.21
CA THR A 106 -13.41 6.73 -0.40
C THR A 106 -13.20 7.78 -1.48
N ALA A 107 -12.07 8.50 -1.45
CA ALA A 107 -11.73 9.49 -2.47
C ALA A 107 -11.67 8.88 -3.88
N GLY A 108 -11.12 7.66 -4.03
CA GLY A 108 -11.14 6.91 -5.29
C GLY A 108 -12.56 6.64 -5.78
N ARG A 109 -13.42 6.06 -4.93
CA ARG A 109 -14.83 5.79 -5.28
C ARG A 109 -15.60 7.05 -5.67
N GLU A 110 -15.47 8.12 -4.88
CA GLU A 110 -16.15 9.39 -5.16
C GLU A 110 -15.64 10.01 -6.47
N ARG A 111 -14.32 9.98 -6.72
CA ARG A 111 -13.75 10.48 -7.99
C ARG A 111 -14.27 9.70 -9.20
N SER A 112 -14.41 8.38 -9.10
CA SER A 112 -15.00 7.55 -10.16
C SER A 112 -16.47 7.91 -10.40
N SER A 113 -17.24 8.16 -9.34
CA SER A 113 -18.63 8.65 -9.44
C SER A 113 -18.71 10.00 -10.13
N VAL A 114 -17.86 10.96 -9.74
CA VAL A 114 -17.77 12.29 -10.36
C VAL A 114 -17.41 12.20 -11.84
N ALA A 115 -16.49 11.29 -12.21
CA ALA A 115 -16.14 11.07 -13.60
C ALA A 115 -17.35 10.63 -14.45
N GLY A 116 -18.16 9.70 -13.96
CA GLY A 116 -19.39 9.28 -14.65
C GLY A 116 -20.43 10.39 -14.76
N GLN A 117 -20.61 11.17 -13.68
CA GLN A 117 -21.53 12.32 -13.68
C GLN A 117 -21.10 13.41 -14.66
N LEU A 118 -19.80 13.64 -14.84
CA LEU A 118 -19.27 14.61 -15.79
C LEU A 118 -19.61 14.22 -17.23
N SER A 119 -19.42 12.95 -17.58
CA SER A 119 -19.76 12.44 -18.92
C SER A 119 -21.27 12.49 -19.17
N GLU A 120 -22.09 12.03 -18.23
CA GLU A 120 -23.56 12.10 -18.32
C GLU A 120 -24.07 13.54 -18.48
N TRP A 121 -23.52 14.47 -17.70
CA TRP A 121 -23.87 15.89 -17.80
C TRP A 121 -23.51 16.47 -19.16
N GLY A 122 -22.31 16.18 -19.67
CA GLY A 122 -21.88 16.71 -20.97
C GLY A 122 -22.74 16.20 -22.12
N GLU A 123 -23.14 14.93 -22.12
CA GLU A 123 -24.10 14.39 -23.10
C GLU A 123 -25.44 15.15 -23.04
N ALA A 124 -25.93 15.45 -21.84
CA ALA A 124 -27.20 16.15 -21.65
C ALA A 124 -27.19 17.62 -22.11
N THR A 125 -26.03 18.21 -22.41
CA THR A 125 -25.94 19.59 -22.94
C THR A 125 -26.44 19.71 -24.37
N GLY A 126 -26.41 18.62 -25.15
CA GLY A 126 -26.71 18.64 -26.58
C GLY A 126 -25.66 19.36 -27.44
N ASP A 127 -24.49 19.68 -26.86
CA ASP A 127 -23.34 20.24 -27.55
C ASP A 127 -22.32 19.12 -27.80
N ASP A 128 -22.06 18.81 -29.08
CA ASP A 128 -21.17 17.72 -29.50
C ASP A 128 -19.74 17.90 -28.98
N ALA A 129 -19.24 19.15 -28.91
CA ALA A 129 -17.89 19.44 -28.43
C ALA A 129 -17.79 19.24 -26.91
N VAL A 130 -18.76 19.76 -26.16
CA VAL A 130 -18.81 19.59 -24.70
C VAL A 130 -19.01 18.12 -24.32
N SER A 131 -19.86 17.40 -25.06
CA SER A 131 -20.12 15.97 -24.88
C SER A 131 -18.85 15.12 -25.08
N ASP A 132 -18.10 15.33 -26.17
CA ASP A 132 -16.87 14.57 -26.40
C ASP A 132 -15.78 14.92 -25.37
N VAL A 133 -15.58 16.21 -25.07
CA VAL A 133 -14.58 16.67 -24.10
C VAL A 133 -14.88 16.15 -22.69
N SER A 134 -16.13 16.18 -22.24
CA SER A 134 -16.52 15.66 -20.93
C SER A 134 -16.38 14.14 -20.83
N ASP A 135 -16.65 13.39 -21.90
CA ASP A 135 -16.43 11.95 -21.98
C ASP A 135 -14.94 11.61 -21.80
N LYS A 136 -14.05 12.27 -22.56
CA LYS A 136 -12.60 12.04 -22.45
C LYS A 136 -12.04 12.48 -21.10
N LEU A 137 -12.53 13.59 -20.53
CA LEU A 137 -12.19 13.99 -19.16
C LEU A 137 -12.67 12.96 -18.14
N GLY A 138 -13.87 12.40 -18.31
CA GLY A 138 -14.40 11.32 -17.48
C GLY A 138 -13.48 10.10 -17.48
N VAL A 139 -12.99 9.67 -18.65
CA VAL A 139 -12.03 8.56 -18.74
C VAL A 139 -10.74 8.85 -17.95
N LEU A 140 -10.15 10.02 -18.12
CA LEU A 140 -8.92 10.40 -17.39
C LEU A 140 -9.15 10.54 -15.88
N MET A 141 -10.29 11.08 -15.46
CA MET A 141 -10.66 11.19 -14.05
C MET A 141 -10.95 9.82 -13.41
N ALA A 142 -11.54 8.88 -14.15
CA ALA A 142 -11.73 7.50 -13.72
C ALA A 142 -10.38 6.78 -13.55
N GLU A 143 -9.42 7.00 -14.44
CA GLU A 143 -8.06 6.48 -14.27
C GLU A 143 -7.36 7.12 -13.06
N MET A 144 -7.55 8.42 -12.80
CA MET A 144 -7.08 9.06 -11.56
C MET A 144 -7.75 8.48 -10.30
N ALA A 145 -8.94 7.87 -10.41
CA ALA A 145 -9.58 7.15 -9.31
C ALA A 145 -8.93 5.78 -9.07
N GLU A 146 -8.61 5.04 -10.13
CA GLU A 146 -7.91 3.76 -10.06
C GLU A 146 -6.52 3.91 -9.41
N GLN A 147 -5.78 4.96 -9.78
CA GLN A 147 -4.48 5.26 -9.13
C GLN A 147 -4.62 5.57 -7.63
N GLU A 148 -5.78 6.06 -7.18
CA GLU A 148 -6.05 6.29 -5.75
C GLU A 148 -6.31 4.96 -5.01
N ASP A 149 -7.02 4.02 -5.65
CA ASP A 149 -7.25 2.68 -5.09
C ASP A 149 -5.93 1.89 -4.98
N MET A 150 -5.10 1.91 -6.02
CA MET A 150 -3.76 1.30 -5.99
C MET A 150 -2.89 1.89 -4.87
N PHE A 151 -2.95 3.19 -4.64
CA PHE A 151 -2.24 3.82 -3.53
C PHE A 151 -2.75 3.34 -2.16
N ALA A 152 -4.07 3.23 -1.98
CA ALA A 152 -4.65 2.70 -0.75
C ALA A 152 -4.21 1.26 -0.47
N GLN A 153 -4.12 0.41 -1.50
CA GLN A 153 -3.61 -0.96 -1.38
C GLN A 153 -2.15 -0.98 -0.92
N ASN A 154 -1.27 -0.17 -1.52
CA ASN A 154 0.13 -0.06 -1.11
C ASN A 154 0.30 0.48 0.33
N LEU A 155 -0.58 1.38 0.76
CA LEU A 155 -0.60 1.83 2.15
C LEU A 155 -1.00 0.71 3.13
N GLU A 156 -1.86 -0.24 2.74
CA GLU A 156 -2.15 -1.41 3.57
C GLU A 156 -0.96 -2.38 3.66
N ASP A 157 -0.16 -2.52 2.59
CA ASP A 157 1.11 -3.27 2.62
C ASP A 157 2.10 -2.64 3.62
N TYR A 158 2.33 -1.33 3.55
CA TYR A 158 3.10 -0.56 4.54
C TYR A 158 2.59 -0.78 5.96
N ARG A 159 1.27 -0.65 6.15
CA ARG A 159 0.62 -0.84 7.44
C ARG A 159 0.77 -2.27 7.95
N GLY A 160 0.79 -3.26 7.06
CA GLY A 160 1.13 -4.65 7.34
C GLY A 160 2.48 -4.80 8.01
N VAL A 161 3.52 -4.12 7.50
CA VAL A 161 4.87 -4.12 8.07
C VAL A 161 4.89 -3.48 9.47
N LEU A 162 4.16 -2.36 9.68
CA LEU A 162 4.04 -1.77 11.03
C LEU A 162 3.38 -2.70 12.05
N LYS A 163 2.41 -3.53 11.63
CA LYS A 163 1.81 -4.55 12.51
C LYS A 163 2.86 -5.56 12.97
N GLN A 164 3.85 -5.91 12.14
CA GLN A 164 4.93 -6.84 12.51
C GLN A 164 5.81 -6.26 13.63
N ILE A 165 6.16 -4.95 13.56
CA ILE A 165 6.89 -4.26 14.63
C ILE A 165 6.09 -4.34 15.93
N ARG A 166 4.81 -3.95 15.90
CA ARG A 166 3.93 -3.96 17.07
C ARG A 166 3.72 -5.36 17.69
N ASN A 167 3.71 -6.39 16.86
CA ASN A 167 3.63 -7.78 17.34
C ASN A 167 4.93 -8.18 18.05
N THR A 168 6.09 -7.79 17.52
CA THR A 168 7.41 -8.01 18.16
C THR A 168 7.52 -7.25 19.49
N GLU A 169 7.05 -6.00 19.53
CA GLU A 169 6.93 -5.22 20.75
C GLU A 169 6.09 -5.91 21.83
N SER A 170 5.02 -6.58 21.42
CA SER A 170 4.11 -7.32 22.31
C SER A 170 4.74 -8.64 22.78
N SER A 171 5.49 -9.34 21.93
CA SER A 171 6.12 -10.63 22.28
C SER A 171 7.28 -10.51 23.24
N VAL A 172 7.90 -9.32 23.38
CA VAL A 172 8.96 -9.06 24.37
C VAL A 172 8.43 -8.85 25.79
N GLN A 173 7.16 -8.49 25.94
CA GLN A 173 6.58 -8.11 27.24
C GLN A 173 6.62 -9.24 28.28
N PRO A 174 6.30 -10.51 27.94
CA PRO A 174 6.43 -11.61 28.90
C PRO A 174 7.83 -11.76 29.49
N SER A 175 8.89 -11.48 28.71
CA SER A 175 10.27 -11.54 29.21
C SER A 175 10.56 -10.43 30.22
N ARG A 176 10.04 -9.21 29.99
CA ARG A 176 10.14 -8.09 30.93
C ARG A 176 9.39 -8.36 32.22
N ASP A 177 8.15 -8.83 32.09
CA ASP A 177 7.26 -9.14 33.23
C ASP A 177 7.85 -10.26 34.08
N HIS A 178 8.43 -11.30 33.45
CA HIS A 178 9.09 -12.39 34.17
C HIS A 178 10.30 -11.88 34.96
N LYS A 179 11.19 -11.08 34.35
CA LYS A 179 12.34 -10.48 35.05
C LYS A 179 11.90 -9.62 36.24
N ALA A 180 10.91 -8.76 36.04
CA ALA A 180 10.37 -7.90 37.11
C ALA A 180 9.80 -8.73 38.26
N LYS A 181 9.02 -9.78 37.94
CA LYS A 181 8.44 -10.68 38.95
C LYS A 181 9.50 -11.40 39.79
N VAL A 182 10.55 -11.94 39.17
CA VAL A 182 11.65 -12.60 39.89
C VAL A 182 12.36 -11.60 40.81
N ALA A 183 12.64 -10.38 40.32
CA ALA A 183 13.25 -9.32 41.12
C ALA A 183 12.38 -8.92 42.34
N ASP A 184 11.07 -8.80 42.17
CA ASP A 184 10.13 -8.48 43.24
C ASP A 184 10.04 -9.61 44.29
N GLU A 185 10.07 -10.88 43.86
CA GLU A 185 10.09 -12.03 44.75
C GLU A 185 11.37 -12.07 45.60
N ILE A 186 12.53 -11.76 45.00
CA ILE A 186 13.80 -11.61 45.73
C ILE A 186 13.71 -10.48 46.75
N ALA A 187 13.25 -9.30 46.36
CA ALA A 187 13.14 -8.15 47.26
C ALA A 187 12.21 -8.44 48.44
N LYS A 188 11.08 -9.09 48.18
CA LYS A 188 10.12 -9.51 49.20
C LYS A 188 10.71 -10.52 50.18
N LEU A 189 11.44 -11.54 49.70
CA LEU A 189 12.08 -12.53 50.55
C LEU A 189 13.24 -11.94 51.36
N LYS A 190 14.07 -11.09 50.76
CA LYS A 190 15.14 -10.36 51.47
C LYS A 190 14.60 -9.51 52.62
N TYR A 191 13.43 -8.89 52.43
CA TYR A 191 12.79 -8.08 53.48
C TYR A 191 12.13 -8.91 54.59
N LYS A 192 11.40 -9.98 54.23
CA LYS A 192 10.60 -10.76 55.21
C LYS A 192 11.35 -11.93 55.85
N GLU A 193 12.18 -12.62 55.08
CA GLU A 193 12.82 -13.88 55.46
C GLU A 193 14.26 -13.95 54.89
N PRO A 194 15.20 -13.13 55.40
CA PRO A 194 16.53 -12.97 54.81
C PRO A 194 17.40 -14.24 54.84
N SER A 195 17.07 -15.21 55.72
CA SER A 195 17.77 -16.50 55.81
C SER A 195 17.16 -17.59 54.91
N ASN A 196 16.14 -17.27 54.10
CA ASN A 196 15.48 -18.24 53.24
C ASN A 196 16.41 -18.70 52.10
N THR A 197 16.69 -20.00 52.01
CA THR A 197 17.59 -20.60 51.01
C THR A 197 17.10 -20.42 49.57
N LYS A 198 15.81 -20.14 49.36
CA LYS A 198 15.24 -19.82 48.04
C LYS A 198 15.78 -18.54 47.42
N ILE A 199 16.34 -17.61 48.24
CA ILE A 199 16.92 -16.36 47.73
C ILE A 199 18.02 -16.64 46.71
N VAL A 200 18.94 -17.58 47.02
CA VAL A 200 20.05 -17.93 46.12
C VAL A 200 19.54 -18.54 44.80
N GLN A 201 18.47 -19.34 44.87
CA GLN A 201 17.86 -19.93 43.67
C GLN A 201 17.23 -18.86 42.79
N LEU A 202 16.47 -17.93 43.38
CA LEU A 202 15.85 -16.82 42.65
C LEU A 202 16.89 -15.84 42.10
N GLU A 203 18.02 -15.63 42.78
CA GLU A 203 19.12 -14.83 42.25
C GLU A 203 19.72 -15.45 40.98
N GLN A 204 19.91 -16.78 40.96
CA GLN A 204 20.36 -17.47 39.75
C GLN A 204 19.30 -17.42 38.63
N GLU A 205 18.01 -17.54 38.99
CA GLU A 205 16.91 -17.37 38.05
C GLU A 205 16.86 -15.94 37.48
N LEU A 206 17.12 -14.92 38.30
CA LEU A 206 17.18 -13.53 37.87
C LEU A 206 18.28 -13.33 36.82
N VAL A 207 19.47 -13.88 37.04
CA VAL A 207 20.58 -13.82 36.05
C VAL A 207 20.15 -14.46 34.72
N ARG A 208 19.42 -15.58 34.76
CA ARG A 208 18.87 -16.21 33.55
C ARG A 208 17.80 -15.32 32.88
N ALA A 209 16.88 -14.76 33.65
CA ALA A 209 15.82 -13.87 33.15
C ALA A 209 16.40 -12.57 32.55
N GLU A 210 17.47 -12.03 33.13
CA GLU A 210 18.22 -10.89 32.60
C GLU A 210 18.86 -11.20 31.26
N ALA A 211 19.54 -12.35 31.14
CA ALA A 211 20.13 -12.77 29.86
C ALA A 211 19.07 -12.94 28.77
N GLN A 212 17.93 -13.55 29.08
CA GLN A 212 16.80 -13.67 28.15
C GLN A 212 16.23 -12.30 27.77
N SER A 213 16.06 -11.40 28.74
CA SER A 213 15.60 -10.03 28.50
C SER A 213 16.56 -9.28 27.56
N LEU A 214 17.88 -9.42 27.74
CA LEU A 214 18.86 -8.78 26.86
C LEU A 214 18.76 -9.26 25.41
N VAL A 215 18.60 -10.58 25.19
CA VAL A 215 18.42 -11.12 23.84
C VAL A 215 17.12 -10.62 23.21
N ALA A 216 16.01 -10.65 23.97
CA ALA A 216 14.71 -10.18 23.50
C ALA A 216 14.71 -8.69 23.12
N GLU A 217 15.36 -7.83 23.91
CA GLU A 217 15.51 -6.39 23.60
C GLU A 217 16.39 -6.15 22.37
N ALA A 218 17.46 -6.92 22.20
CA ALA A 218 18.33 -6.83 21.02
C ALA A 218 17.57 -7.22 19.74
N GLN A 219 16.80 -8.32 19.79
CA GLN A 219 15.95 -8.76 18.69
C GLN A 219 14.89 -7.70 18.34
N LEU A 220 14.19 -7.16 19.35
CA LEU A 220 13.22 -6.09 19.16
C LEU A 220 13.86 -4.89 18.45
N THR A 221 15.04 -4.47 18.89
CA THR A 221 15.76 -3.35 18.30
C THR A 221 16.12 -3.61 16.82
N ASN A 222 16.61 -4.81 16.51
CA ASN A 222 17.03 -5.18 15.15
C ASN A 222 15.82 -5.27 14.21
N ILE A 223 14.76 -5.98 14.62
CA ILE A 223 13.52 -6.12 13.85
C ILE A 223 12.89 -4.75 13.63
N THR A 224 12.81 -3.91 14.68
CA THR A 224 12.22 -2.57 14.57
C THR A 224 12.95 -1.74 13.52
N ARG A 225 14.29 -1.73 13.52
CA ARG A 225 15.07 -0.98 12.52
C ARG A 225 14.86 -1.51 11.10
N GLN A 226 14.92 -2.83 10.93
CA GLN A 226 14.72 -3.47 9.63
C GLN A 226 13.33 -3.16 9.07
N LYS A 227 12.29 -3.44 9.86
CA LYS A 227 10.90 -3.31 9.44
C LYS A 227 10.46 -1.86 9.31
N PHE A 228 11.01 -0.95 10.11
CA PHE A 228 10.76 0.48 9.93
C PHE A 228 11.28 0.97 8.57
N LYS A 229 12.48 0.54 8.18
CA LYS A 229 13.08 0.88 6.90
C LYS A 229 12.26 0.32 5.73
N GLU A 230 11.88 -0.95 5.81
CA GLU A 230 11.01 -1.63 4.84
C GLU A 230 9.65 -0.96 4.70
N ALA A 231 8.98 -0.65 5.82
CA ALA A 231 7.68 -0.01 5.85
C ALA A 231 7.69 1.33 5.09
N TYR A 232 8.65 2.20 5.42
CA TYR A 232 8.71 3.51 4.79
C TYR A 232 9.27 3.50 3.37
N ASP A 233 10.01 2.46 2.96
CA ASP A 233 10.34 2.24 1.55
C ASP A 233 9.06 2.05 0.73
N ILE A 234 8.19 1.13 1.17
CA ILE A 234 6.89 0.86 0.52
C ILE A 234 6.03 2.13 0.50
N HIS A 235 5.89 2.82 1.63
CA HIS A 235 5.06 4.02 1.73
C HIS A 235 5.53 5.12 0.77
N LEU A 236 6.83 5.46 0.80
CA LEU A 236 7.36 6.57 0.01
C LEU A 236 7.38 6.24 -1.49
N ALA A 237 7.72 5.00 -1.86
CA ALA A 237 7.59 4.51 -3.23
C ALA A 237 6.16 4.68 -3.77
N ALA A 238 5.16 4.28 -2.98
CA ALA A 238 3.75 4.42 -3.35
C ALA A 238 3.32 5.89 -3.51
N VAL A 239 3.82 6.79 -2.65
CA VAL A 239 3.57 8.23 -2.76
C VAL A 239 4.15 8.80 -4.07
N ILE A 240 5.39 8.42 -4.40
CA ILE A 240 6.06 8.87 -5.63
C ILE A 240 5.29 8.37 -6.86
N GLU A 241 4.99 7.07 -6.92
CA GLU A 241 4.25 6.47 -8.03
C GLU A 241 2.90 7.16 -8.25
N ARG A 242 2.11 7.33 -7.18
CA ARG A 242 0.83 8.02 -7.25
C ARG A 242 1.00 9.45 -7.78
N ALA A 243 1.95 10.21 -7.23
CA ALA A 243 2.13 11.60 -7.60
C ALA A 243 2.54 11.77 -9.07
N GLU A 244 3.48 10.94 -9.55
CA GLU A 244 3.95 11.00 -10.94
C GLU A 244 2.83 10.62 -11.93
N LYS A 245 2.10 9.52 -11.68
CA LYS A 245 1.01 9.08 -12.57
C LYS A 245 -0.17 10.06 -12.57
N GLN A 246 -0.54 10.61 -11.42
CA GLN A 246 -1.56 11.67 -11.33
C GLN A 246 -1.14 12.91 -12.11
N ALA A 247 0.14 13.29 -12.06
CA ALA A 247 0.64 14.43 -12.82
C ALA A 247 0.59 14.20 -14.34
N MET A 248 0.86 12.98 -14.82
CA MET A 248 0.72 12.63 -16.24
C MET A 248 -0.74 12.74 -16.70
N LEU A 249 -1.66 12.10 -15.98
CA LEU A 249 -3.10 12.16 -16.25
C LEU A 249 -3.63 13.60 -16.27
N ALA A 250 -3.25 14.41 -15.29
CA ALA A 250 -3.65 15.81 -15.22
C ALA A 250 -3.14 16.64 -16.42
N LYS A 251 -1.92 16.37 -16.90
CA LYS A 251 -1.38 17.04 -18.10
C LYS A 251 -2.19 16.69 -19.34
N HIS A 252 -2.54 15.42 -19.54
CA HIS A 252 -3.37 14.99 -20.66
C HIS A 252 -4.80 15.52 -20.56
N ALA A 253 -5.38 15.57 -19.37
CA ALA A 253 -6.70 16.18 -19.14
C ALA A 253 -6.71 17.65 -19.56
N ARG A 254 -5.63 18.39 -19.28
CA ARG A 254 -5.46 19.77 -19.77
C ARG A 254 -5.29 19.85 -21.29
N ARG A 255 -4.69 18.85 -21.94
CA ARG A 255 -4.63 18.79 -23.41
C ARG A 255 -6.03 18.60 -24.01
N VAL A 256 -6.87 17.75 -23.39
CA VAL A 256 -8.27 17.56 -23.81
C VAL A 256 -9.05 18.87 -23.77
N LEU A 257 -8.85 19.70 -22.74
CA LEU A 257 -9.51 21.01 -22.64
C LEU A 257 -9.20 21.94 -23.83
N ASN A 258 -8.02 21.84 -24.45
CA ASN A 258 -7.68 22.65 -25.62
C ASN A 258 -8.43 22.24 -26.90
N LEU A 259 -9.22 21.16 -26.86
CA LEU A 259 -10.09 20.76 -27.99
C LEU A 259 -11.40 21.52 -28.02
N LEU A 260 -11.77 22.20 -26.92
CA LEU A 260 -12.97 22.99 -26.80
C LEU A 260 -12.68 24.43 -27.24
N ASP A 261 -13.41 24.92 -28.24
CA ASP A 261 -13.39 26.33 -28.64
C ASP A 261 -14.34 27.12 -27.75
N ASP A 262 -13.80 28.06 -26.97
CA ASP A 262 -14.54 28.94 -26.06
C ASP A 262 -14.87 30.31 -26.69
N SER A 263 -14.67 30.45 -28.01
CA SER A 263 -15.01 31.68 -28.74
C SER A 263 -16.51 32.00 -28.60
N PRO A 264 -16.87 33.22 -28.15
CA PRO A 264 -18.26 33.60 -27.99
C PRO A 264 -18.96 33.72 -29.35
N ILE A 265 -20.22 33.28 -29.42
CA ILE A 265 -21.08 33.40 -30.61
C ILE A 265 -22.10 34.54 -30.46
N VAL A 266 -22.51 35.12 -31.58
CA VAL A 266 -23.59 36.12 -31.59
C VAL A 266 -24.94 35.41 -31.42
N PRO A 267 -25.90 35.96 -30.66
CA PRO A 267 -27.24 35.37 -30.56
C PRO A 267 -27.88 35.09 -31.92
N GLY A 268 -28.26 33.84 -32.16
CA GLY A 268 -28.83 33.36 -33.44
C GLY A 268 -27.83 32.70 -34.37
N GLU A 269 -26.52 32.79 -34.09
CA GLU A 269 -25.49 31.97 -34.73
C GLU A 269 -25.32 30.63 -34.01
N THR A 270 -24.72 29.67 -34.70
CA THR A 270 -24.37 28.34 -34.17
C THR A 270 -22.87 28.18 -34.12
N HIS A 271 -22.36 27.45 -33.12
CA HIS A 271 -20.95 27.07 -33.09
C HIS A 271 -20.55 26.28 -34.35
N PRO A 272 -19.27 26.35 -34.76
CA PRO A 272 -18.72 25.48 -35.79
C PRO A 272 -18.90 24.00 -35.44
N THR A 273 -19.05 23.15 -36.46
CA THR A 273 -19.13 21.70 -36.25
C THR A 273 -17.89 21.18 -35.56
N TYR A 274 -18.07 20.39 -34.51
CA TYR A 274 -16.98 19.75 -33.78
C TYR A 274 -16.28 18.68 -34.64
N GLY A 275 -14.95 18.75 -34.72
CA GLY A 275 -14.14 17.83 -35.55
C GLY A 275 -12.97 17.18 -34.81
N SER A 276 -12.86 17.39 -33.49
CA SER A 276 -11.66 17.03 -32.70
C SER A 276 -11.73 15.66 -32.04
N GLU A 277 -12.76 14.84 -32.31
CA GLU A 277 -12.90 13.50 -31.69
C GLU A 277 -11.66 12.61 -31.87
N SER A 278 -11.04 12.65 -33.05
CA SER A 278 -9.84 11.86 -33.35
C SER A 278 -8.66 12.31 -32.49
N ALA A 279 -8.43 13.62 -32.39
CA ALA A 279 -7.40 14.19 -31.54
C ALA A 279 -7.64 13.87 -30.05
N GLY A 280 -8.90 13.88 -29.60
CA GLY A 280 -9.27 13.45 -28.24
C GLY A 280 -8.91 11.99 -27.96
N ARG A 281 -9.17 11.09 -28.90
CA ARG A 281 -8.76 9.67 -28.81
C ARG A 281 -7.24 9.53 -28.76
N ASP A 282 -6.51 10.28 -29.58
CA ASP A 282 -5.04 10.26 -29.59
C ASP A 282 -4.45 10.73 -28.23
N ILE A 283 -5.03 11.74 -27.59
CA ILE A 283 -4.61 12.18 -26.24
C ILE A 283 -4.81 11.06 -25.21
N LEU A 284 -5.89 10.29 -25.29
CA LEU A 284 -6.10 9.15 -24.39
C LEU A 284 -5.07 8.04 -24.62
N ASN A 285 -4.76 7.74 -25.89
CA ASN A 285 -3.73 6.76 -26.23
C ASN A 285 -2.36 7.20 -25.71
N ASP A 286 -1.99 8.48 -25.88
CA ASP A 286 -0.76 9.04 -25.32
C ASP A 286 -0.70 8.88 -23.79
N ALA A 287 -1.82 9.12 -23.10
CA ALA A 287 -1.90 8.96 -21.65
C ALA A 287 -1.71 7.50 -21.22
N GLU A 288 -2.36 6.56 -21.92
CA GLU A 288 -2.20 5.13 -21.65
C GLU A 288 -0.76 4.67 -21.89
N ASP A 289 -0.14 5.09 -22.99
CA ASP A 289 1.24 4.72 -23.33
C ASP A 289 2.25 5.32 -22.33
N GLU A 290 2.07 6.56 -21.89
CA GLU A 290 2.92 7.19 -20.87
C GLU A 290 2.77 6.47 -19.51
N LEU A 291 1.55 6.10 -19.11
CA LEU A 291 1.30 5.33 -17.89
C LEU A 291 1.92 3.94 -17.95
N ARG A 292 1.85 3.26 -19.10
CA ARG A 292 2.48 1.95 -19.32
C ARG A 292 4.00 2.02 -19.34
N ALA A 293 4.56 3.11 -19.87
CA ALA A 293 5.99 3.35 -19.94
C ALA A 293 6.58 3.83 -18.59
N TRP A 294 5.74 4.24 -17.63
CA TRP A 294 6.21 4.68 -16.33
C TRP A 294 7.00 3.59 -15.61
N GLN A 295 8.13 3.99 -15.03
CA GLN A 295 8.98 3.15 -14.21
C GLN A 295 9.46 3.93 -12.98
N PRO A 296 9.69 3.26 -11.85
CA PRO A 296 10.33 3.85 -10.68
C PRO A 296 11.68 4.51 -11.01
N ARG A 297 11.84 5.79 -10.67
CA ARG A 297 13.08 6.57 -10.86
C ARG A 297 13.60 7.13 -9.53
N TYR A 298 13.77 6.25 -8.55
CA TYR A 298 14.35 6.58 -7.25
C TYR A 298 15.36 5.50 -6.85
N GLU A 299 16.36 5.90 -6.07
CA GLU A 299 17.42 5.00 -5.62
C GLU A 299 16.86 3.97 -4.63
N PRO A 300 17.20 2.67 -4.79
CA PRO A 300 16.79 1.66 -3.84
C PRO A 300 17.31 1.94 -2.44
N ILE A 301 16.46 1.74 -1.45
CA ILE A 301 16.84 1.91 -0.06
C ILE A 301 17.79 0.78 0.35
N THR A 302 19.05 1.11 0.64
CA THR A 302 20.10 0.14 1.01
C THR A 302 19.73 -0.63 2.27
N SER A 303 19.80 -1.95 2.31
CA SER A 303 19.53 -2.72 3.53
C SER A 303 20.72 -3.59 3.93
N ASN A 304 21.26 -3.33 5.12
CA ASN A 304 22.27 -4.21 5.74
C ASN A 304 21.62 -5.33 6.56
N ALA A 305 20.29 -5.43 6.54
CA ALA A 305 19.56 -6.45 7.28
C ALA A 305 19.85 -7.88 6.80
N THR A 306 20.47 -8.06 5.62
CA THR A 306 20.93 -9.36 5.13
C THR A 306 21.93 -10.04 6.09
N SER A 307 22.58 -9.29 6.98
CA SER A 307 23.45 -9.87 8.03
C SER A 307 22.69 -10.39 9.25
N LEU A 308 21.37 -10.16 9.35
CA LEU A 308 20.52 -10.69 10.42
C LEU A 308 20.17 -12.15 10.12
N GLY A 309 20.49 -13.05 11.05
CA GLY A 309 20.09 -14.45 10.97
C GLY A 309 18.60 -14.64 11.24
N SER A 310 18.12 -15.87 11.13
CA SER A 310 16.71 -16.25 11.38
C SER A 310 16.15 -15.74 12.71
N ASN A 311 17.00 -15.60 13.73
CA ASN A 311 16.63 -15.09 15.05
C ASN A 311 16.76 -13.56 15.20
N ALA A 312 16.88 -12.79 14.12
CA ALA A 312 17.12 -11.34 14.15
C ALA A 312 18.34 -10.93 15.00
N MET A 313 19.32 -11.82 15.09
CA MET A 313 20.63 -11.57 15.68
C MET A 313 21.68 -11.58 14.57
N PRO A 314 22.80 -10.85 14.71
CA PRO A 314 23.85 -10.84 13.70
C PRO A 314 24.36 -12.26 13.44
N THR A 315 24.43 -12.66 12.17
CA THR A 315 25.20 -13.84 11.77
C THR A 315 26.68 -13.52 11.96
N THR A 316 27.40 -14.38 12.67
CA THR A 316 28.85 -14.27 12.84
C THR A 316 29.54 -14.67 11.53
N SER A 317 29.40 -13.86 10.49
CA SER A 317 29.95 -14.14 9.16
C SER A 317 30.97 -13.08 8.69
N SER A 318 31.41 -12.17 9.57
CA SER A 318 32.35 -11.11 9.20
C SER A 318 33.60 -10.97 10.08
N VAL A 319 34.00 -12.00 10.82
CA VAL A 319 35.32 -12.02 11.47
C VAL A 319 36.14 -13.18 10.92
N GLY A 320 36.99 -12.86 9.94
CA GLY A 320 38.13 -13.71 9.61
C GLY A 320 39.11 -13.72 10.77
N GLY A 321 39.40 -14.93 11.27
CA GLY A 321 40.64 -15.25 11.98
C GLY A 321 40.62 -15.17 13.50
N GLY A 322 40.79 -16.34 14.15
CA GLY A 322 41.28 -16.46 15.54
C GLY A 322 40.23 -16.95 16.53
N GLY A 323 40.14 -18.27 16.69
CA GLY A 323 39.18 -18.90 17.58
C GLY A 323 39.45 -18.71 19.07
N ILE A 324 38.36 -18.69 19.85
CA ILE A 324 38.25 -19.32 21.17
C ILE A 324 36.84 -19.89 21.24
N GLY A 325 36.72 -21.20 21.40
CA GLY A 325 35.44 -21.90 21.51
C GLY A 325 34.76 -21.57 22.84
N ILE A 326 33.53 -21.04 22.76
CA ILE A 326 32.57 -21.08 23.87
C ILE A 326 31.40 -21.92 23.38
N GLY A 327 31.19 -23.03 24.08
CA GLY A 327 30.39 -24.17 23.64
C GLY A 327 28.91 -23.89 23.42
N SER A 328 28.36 -24.71 22.53
CA SER A 328 26.94 -24.93 22.28
C SER A 328 26.11 -25.08 23.55
N THR A 329 25.41 -24.03 23.95
CA THR A 329 24.25 -24.13 24.86
C THR A 329 23.07 -23.24 24.42
N ALA A 330 23.15 -22.58 23.26
CA ALA A 330 22.07 -21.71 22.78
C ALA A 330 21.01 -22.44 21.93
N SER A 331 21.27 -23.68 21.50
CA SER A 331 20.42 -24.38 20.52
C SER A 331 19.20 -25.10 21.14
N GLU A 332 19.16 -25.31 22.46
CA GLU A 332 18.17 -26.21 23.07
C GLU A 332 16.97 -25.50 23.72
N TYR A 333 16.97 -24.16 23.80
CA TYR A 333 15.93 -23.43 24.55
C TYR A 333 15.07 -22.48 23.70
N ALA A 334 15.27 -22.47 22.38
CA ALA A 334 14.47 -21.68 21.44
C ALA A 334 13.04 -22.21 21.23
N ALA A 335 12.72 -23.42 21.72
CA ALA A 335 11.41 -24.04 21.56
C ALA A 335 10.29 -23.44 22.45
N ALA A 336 10.61 -22.50 23.35
CA ALA A 336 9.64 -21.91 24.27
C ALA A 336 9.16 -20.49 23.91
N GLY A 337 9.74 -19.87 22.87
CA GLY A 337 9.26 -18.60 22.31
C GLY A 337 8.46 -18.88 21.05
N GLY A 338 7.16 -18.55 21.05
CA GLY A 338 6.26 -18.85 19.94
C GLY A 338 6.88 -18.51 18.59
N GLU A 339 6.82 -19.49 17.67
CA GLU A 339 7.28 -19.35 16.30
C GLU A 339 6.69 -18.07 15.70
N VAL A 340 7.53 -17.05 15.52
CA VAL A 340 7.22 -15.98 14.59
C VAL A 340 7.35 -16.63 13.22
N GLN A 341 6.20 -17.05 12.69
CA GLN A 341 6.08 -17.66 11.39
C GLN A 341 6.59 -16.67 10.33
N GLN A 342 7.88 -16.74 10.03
CA GLN A 342 8.43 -16.18 8.81
C GLN A 342 7.90 -17.06 7.68
N SER A 343 6.89 -16.55 6.98
CA SER A 343 6.49 -17.10 5.68
C SER A 343 7.73 -17.17 4.78
N PRO A 344 8.00 -18.31 4.11
CA PRO A 344 9.11 -18.43 3.18
C PRO A 344 8.99 -17.32 2.12
N VAL A 345 10.06 -16.54 1.94
CA VAL A 345 10.14 -15.54 0.88
C VAL A 345 10.42 -16.32 -0.42
N GLU A 346 9.36 -16.84 -1.04
CA GLU A 346 9.38 -17.24 -2.44
C GLU A 346 9.51 -15.97 -3.28
N GLY A 347 10.63 -15.79 -3.99
CA GLY A 347 10.76 -15.09 -5.28
C GLY A 347 10.18 -13.68 -5.49
N ASP A 348 9.62 -13.03 -4.46
CA ASP A 348 8.78 -11.86 -4.63
C ASP A 348 9.58 -10.57 -4.56
N VAL A 349 9.49 -9.83 -5.66
CA VAL A 349 9.95 -8.46 -5.82
C VAL A 349 9.38 -7.63 -4.69
N HIS A 350 10.24 -6.93 -3.94
CA HIS A 350 9.83 -6.10 -2.82
C HIS A 350 8.69 -5.14 -3.25
N PRO A 351 7.62 -4.95 -2.46
CA PRO A 351 6.40 -4.28 -2.92
C PRO A 351 6.61 -2.89 -3.55
N ALA A 352 7.60 -2.15 -3.05
CA ALA A 352 8.02 -0.86 -3.61
C ALA A 352 8.46 -0.92 -5.10
N TYR A 353 8.86 -2.09 -5.61
CA TYR A 353 9.43 -2.28 -6.95
C TYR A 353 8.59 -3.23 -7.83
N ARG A 354 7.38 -3.62 -7.40
CA ARG A 354 6.52 -4.59 -8.11
C ARG A 354 6.18 -4.15 -9.56
N SER A 355 6.13 -2.84 -9.82
CA SER A 355 5.86 -2.28 -11.15
C SER A 355 6.97 -2.57 -12.18
N GLN A 356 8.24 -2.65 -11.76
CA GLN A 356 9.35 -2.97 -12.68
C GLN A 356 9.20 -4.37 -13.29
N VAL A 357 8.74 -5.35 -12.51
CA VAL A 357 8.70 -6.75 -12.97
C VAL A 357 7.47 -7.05 -13.82
N ARG A 358 6.36 -6.32 -13.63
CA ARG A 358 5.18 -6.43 -14.51
C ARG A 358 5.50 -6.03 -15.95
N SER A 359 6.41 -5.06 -16.16
CA SER A 359 6.85 -4.61 -17.48
C SER A 359 7.70 -5.64 -18.24
N VAL A 360 8.38 -6.55 -17.52
CA VAL A 360 9.26 -7.57 -18.12
C VAL A 360 8.52 -8.87 -18.43
N SER A 361 7.42 -9.16 -17.72
CA SER A 361 6.61 -10.37 -17.93
C SER A 361 5.60 -10.29 -19.09
N GLY A 362 5.51 -9.15 -19.79
CA GLY A 362 4.61 -8.92 -20.92
C GLY A 362 5.13 -9.44 -22.27
N SER A 363 5.81 -10.58 -22.32
CA SER A 363 6.12 -11.31 -23.56
C SER A 363 6.63 -12.72 -23.25
N SER A 364 5.71 -13.67 -23.09
CA SER A 364 5.99 -15.08 -23.37
C SER A 364 4.69 -15.80 -23.72
N ALA A 365 4.39 -15.86 -25.01
CA ALA A 365 3.58 -16.94 -25.56
C ALA A 365 4.47 -18.18 -25.58
N GLY A 366 4.46 -18.95 -24.49
CA GLY A 366 5.15 -20.23 -24.37
C GLY A 366 4.16 -21.32 -24.00
N GLY A 367 3.83 -22.17 -24.96
CA GLY A 367 3.05 -23.39 -24.73
C GLY A 367 3.80 -24.29 -23.74
N GLY A 368 3.17 -24.61 -22.62
CA GLY A 368 3.68 -25.52 -21.60
C GLY A 368 2.65 -26.61 -21.34
N GLU A 369 3.00 -27.83 -21.72
CA GLU A 369 2.25 -29.06 -21.48
C GLU A 369 1.91 -29.23 -20.00
N ARG A 370 0.63 -29.43 -19.70
CA ARG A 370 0.17 -29.85 -18.38
C ARG A 370 0.55 -31.31 -18.14
N LYS A 371 1.68 -31.57 -17.47
CA LYS A 371 1.89 -32.84 -16.77
C LYS A 371 1.08 -32.80 -15.46
N GLN A 372 -0.03 -33.54 -15.46
CA GLN A 372 -0.77 -33.87 -14.24
C GLN A 372 0.04 -34.90 -13.44
N ASN A 373 0.47 -34.56 -12.23
CA ASN A 373 0.95 -35.55 -11.26
C ASN A 373 -0.27 -36.19 -10.57
N PRO A 374 -0.40 -37.53 -10.59
CA PRO A 374 -1.47 -38.21 -9.87
C PRO A 374 -1.17 -38.29 -8.36
N PRO A 375 -2.21 -38.39 -7.51
CA PRO A 375 -2.07 -38.44 -6.06
C PRO A 375 -1.85 -39.89 -5.58
N TYR A 376 -0.87 -40.06 -4.67
CA TYR A 376 -0.50 -41.25 -3.90
C TYR A 376 0.48 -42.28 -4.54
N PRO A 377 1.39 -42.86 -3.72
CA PRO A 377 2.46 -43.73 -4.21
C PRO A 377 1.97 -45.17 -4.45
N ILE A 378 2.33 -45.72 -5.61
CA ILE A 378 2.08 -47.13 -5.95
C ILE A 378 3.29 -47.94 -5.46
N SER A 379 3.03 -48.99 -4.68
CA SER A 379 4.03 -49.94 -4.17
C SER A 379 4.63 -50.80 -5.28
N GLU A 380 5.91 -51.18 -5.11
CA GLU A 380 6.67 -52.09 -5.98
C GLU A 380 6.09 -53.52 -5.99
N ALA A 381 4.98 -53.71 -6.69
CA ALA A 381 4.46 -55.02 -7.04
C ALA A 381 3.43 -54.87 -8.16
N GLU A 382 3.90 -54.58 -9.38
CA GLU A 382 3.25 -54.86 -10.67
C GLU A 382 4.01 -54.13 -11.79
N SER A 383 5.25 -54.54 -12.07
CA SER A 383 5.91 -54.27 -13.36
C SER A 383 6.27 -55.59 -14.04
N SER A 384 5.25 -56.30 -14.51
CA SER A 384 5.42 -57.37 -15.48
C SER A 384 4.13 -57.57 -16.23
N VAL A 385 4.22 -57.66 -17.56
CA VAL A 385 3.14 -57.78 -18.58
C VAL A 385 2.64 -56.39 -19.02
N ALA A 386 2.79 -55.89 -20.25
CA ALA A 386 3.21 -56.39 -21.56
C ALA A 386 3.81 -55.16 -22.30
N ALA A 387 4.90 -55.29 -23.07
CA ALA A 387 4.92 -55.62 -24.50
C ALA A 387 3.93 -54.80 -25.34
#